data_AF-A0A1L9S423-F1
#
_entry.id   AF-A0A1L9S423-F1
#
_cell.length_a   1.000
_cell.length_b   1.000
_cell.length_c   1.000
_cell.angle_alpha   90.00
_cell.angle_beta   90.00
_cell.angle_gamma   90.00
#
_symmetry.space_group_name_H-M   'P 1'
#
loop_
_entity.id
_entity.type
_entity.pdbx_description
1 polymer ?
#
loop_
_entity_poly.entity_id
_entity_poly.type
_entity_poly.pdbx_seq_one_letter_code
_entity_poly.pdbx_strand_id
1 'polypeptide(L)'
;MYSILVNAAMVLPALSCCPSHPRVALQSSLEPHGQCLQPKVTPLDVGDDGVYAQQRLDYLLGEPYGNTTCLVSVFNVNAGDTVNMQFLHEKVNIYLKDDVFRREFLQGILFQGAKENEVTFNVDLQQLHRQWGTTWHCFLPDSNTNLHPGPYSAIQGELYDVRRIYSDDSLAFVRVTWHPRGSEYGLTQLHLAGDRYRSLGIAVPSRLHSLDPSHRLPLNGVRIAVKDNFDIAGLRTSVGSLPYYQLYPPKSQTADAVSRLISLGAQVIGKLAMSAFALQEHPMQSVDYQAPINPRADGYQIPGGSSSGGGAAIASYDWLDLALVSDTTGSARIPALLNGCFGLRPTPGLISNAGCKGVYPAFDTPALLGRDLTLFDRFLSAWNTTSRPLITSSTRPRVLYPKDFLPTNNQEQLKILDTFAERLSLALGSELEHMSIAEAWAEDSPEGDGNLDTYLFNVCIHDTPWPRWLQI
;
A
#
# COMPACT_ATOMS: atom_id res chain seq x y z
N MET A 1 -3.52 -5.07 32.91
CA MET A 1 -3.85 -3.63 32.95
C MET A 1 -3.36 -3.07 31.63
N TYR A 2 -4.23 -2.65 30.71
CA TYR A 2 -3.83 -2.15 29.39
C TYR A 2 -3.88 -0.62 29.42
N SER A 3 -2.72 0.02 29.41
CA SER A 3 -2.57 1.47 29.35
C SER A 3 -2.27 1.89 27.91
N ILE A 4 -2.98 2.88 27.38
CA ILE A 4 -2.72 3.45 26.06
C ILE A 4 -1.89 4.70 26.27
N LEU A 5 -0.61 4.67 25.86
CA LEU A 5 0.32 5.79 25.97
C LEU A 5 0.23 6.66 24.70
N VAL A 6 -0.13 7.94 24.84
CA VAL A 6 -0.07 8.93 23.75
C VAL A 6 1.31 9.57 23.80
N ASN A 7 2.13 9.40 22.76
CA ASN A 7 3.51 9.89 22.74
C ASN A 7 3.68 11.03 21.72
N ALA A 8 4.24 12.16 22.15
CA ALA A 8 4.59 13.30 21.32
C ALA A 8 6.09 13.30 21.04
N ALA A 9 6.45 13.42 19.75
CA ALA A 9 7.83 13.54 19.31
C ALA A 9 8.35 14.97 19.54
N MET A 10 9.47 15.11 20.27
CA MET A 10 10.21 16.36 20.44
C MET A 10 11.33 16.52 19.39
N VAL A 11 11.46 17.75 18.90
CA VAL A 11 12.49 18.30 17.99
C VAL A 11 13.28 19.35 18.80
N LEU A 12 14.61 19.50 18.62
CA LEU A 12 15.43 20.71 18.90
C LEU A 12 16.90 20.53 18.36
N PRO A 13 17.77 21.58 18.22
CA PRO A 13 18.23 22.06 16.90
C PRO A 13 19.76 22.28 16.66
N ALA A 14 20.09 22.52 15.37
CA ALA A 14 21.11 23.42 14.76
C ALA A 14 22.64 23.25 14.90
N LEU A 15 23.35 23.39 13.75
CA LEU A 15 24.59 24.19 13.44
C LEU A 15 25.15 23.76 12.05
N SER A 16 24.96 24.50 10.95
CA SER A 16 25.70 25.65 10.36
C SER A 16 26.96 25.32 9.52
N CYS A 17 26.97 25.88 8.30
CA CYS A 17 28.10 26.32 7.42
C CYS A 17 28.48 25.49 6.17
N CYS A 18 28.22 26.10 5.00
CA CYS A 18 28.77 25.86 3.63
C CYS A 18 30.23 26.39 3.49
N PRO A 19 30.94 26.45 2.32
CA PRO A 19 30.54 26.17 0.91
C PRO A 19 31.57 25.54 -0.09
N SER A 20 31.06 25.22 -1.29
CA SER A 20 31.62 25.46 -2.66
C SER A 20 32.63 24.53 -3.39
N HIS A 21 32.12 23.98 -4.52
CA HIS A 21 32.69 23.84 -5.90
C HIS A 21 33.75 22.78 -6.28
N PRO A 22 33.93 22.41 -7.59
CA PRO A 22 33.03 22.42 -8.76
C PRO A 22 33.02 21.09 -9.58
N ARG A 23 32.20 21.10 -10.64
CA ARG A 23 31.90 20.06 -11.65
C ARG A 23 33.10 19.51 -12.41
N VAL A 24 33.09 18.21 -12.70
CA VAL A 24 33.81 17.61 -13.84
C VAL A 24 32.86 16.69 -14.60
N ALA A 25 32.66 16.99 -15.88
CA ALA A 25 31.95 16.18 -16.85
C ALA A 25 32.91 15.11 -17.42
N LEU A 26 32.45 13.86 -17.52
CA LEU A 26 33.09 12.85 -18.37
C LEU A 26 32.00 12.03 -19.07
N GLN A 27 31.93 12.23 -20.38
CA GLN A 27 31.36 11.30 -21.34
C GLN A 27 32.23 10.04 -21.39
N SER A 28 31.63 8.85 -21.36
CA SER A 28 31.99 7.81 -22.33
C SER A 28 30.98 6.66 -22.33
N SER A 29 30.76 6.21 -23.55
CA SER A 29 29.94 5.13 -24.07
C SER A 29 30.26 3.75 -23.48
N LEU A 30 29.24 3.04 -23.03
CA LEU A 30 29.22 1.57 -22.99
C LEU A 30 27.81 1.10 -23.38
N GLU A 31 27.72 0.37 -24.50
CA GLU A 31 26.49 -0.25 -24.97
C GLU A 31 26.05 -1.42 -24.06
N PRO A 32 24.74 -1.62 -23.82
CA PRO A 32 24.26 -2.78 -23.08
C PRO A 32 23.81 -3.90 -24.04
N HIS A 33 24.56 -5.01 -24.07
CA HIS A 33 24.02 -6.30 -24.52
C HIS A 33 23.21 -6.94 -23.39
N GLY A 34 21.92 -7.12 -23.65
CA GLY A 34 20.98 -7.79 -22.75
C GLY A 34 19.58 -7.21 -22.92
N GLN A 35 18.94 -7.44 -24.07
CA GLN A 35 17.52 -7.10 -24.25
C GLN A 35 16.68 -7.96 -23.29
N CYS A 36 16.40 -7.39 -22.12
CA CYS A 36 15.26 -7.81 -21.31
C CYS A 36 14.03 -7.53 -22.18
N LEU A 37 13.34 -8.58 -22.64
CA LEU A 37 12.08 -8.46 -23.38
C LEU A 37 11.10 -7.68 -22.51
N GLN A 38 10.98 -6.37 -22.75
CA GLN A 38 9.96 -5.54 -22.13
C GLN A 38 8.61 -6.14 -22.53
N PRO A 39 7.74 -6.52 -21.57
CA PRO A 39 6.48 -7.14 -21.92
C PRO A 39 5.63 -6.13 -22.70
N LYS A 40 5.20 -6.49 -23.92
CA LYS A 40 4.44 -5.59 -24.82
C LYS A 40 3.11 -5.21 -24.15
N VAL A 41 3.04 -3.99 -23.63
CA VAL A 41 1.79 -3.41 -23.12
C VAL A 41 1.00 -2.84 -24.29
N THR A 42 -0.30 -3.15 -24.38
CA THR A 42 -1.16 -2.52 -25.39
C THR A 42 -1.94 -1.39 -24.72
N PRO A 43 -1.69 -0.12 -25.11
CA PRO A 43 -2.48 1.00 -24.60
C PRO A 43 -3.91 0.88 -25.13
N LEU A 44 -4.88 1.11 -24.25
CA LEU A 44 -6.30 1.21 -24.56
C LEU A 44 -6.75 2.59 -24.10
N ASP A 45 -7.24 3.39 -25.05
CA ASP A 45 -7.86 4.67 -24.72
C ASP A 45 -9.30 4.41 -24.27
N VAL A 46 -9.60 4.77 -23.02
CA VAL A 46 -10.93 4.61 -22.40
C VAL A 46 -11.49 5.99 -22.01
N GLY A 47 -11.17 7.03 -22.79
CA GLY A 47 -11.51 8.43 -22.52
C GLY A 47 -10.33 9.20 -21.90
N ASP A 48 -10.61 10.18 -21.05
CA ASP A 48 -9.59 11.11 -20.52
C ASP A 48 -8.52 10.46 -19.62
N ASP A 49 -8.66 9.17 -19.28
CA ASP A 49 -7.74 8.41 -18.42
C ASP A 49 -7.43 7.05 -19.06
N GLY A 50 -6.23 6.89 -19.64
CA GLY A 50 -5.84 5.66 -20.34
C GLY A 50 -5.81 4.40 -19.46
N VAL A 51 -6.07 3.24 -20.07
CA VAL A 51 -6.00 1.91 -19.44
C VAL A 51 -5.06 1.02 -20.26
N TYR A 52 -4.39 0.05 -19.63
CA TYR A 52 -3.49 -0.85 -20.35
C TYR A 52 -3.89 -2.32 -20.16
N ALA A 53 -3.78 -3.08 -21.25
CA ALA A 53 -3.95 -4.53 -21.29
C ALA A 53 -2.61 -5.22 -21.59
N GLN A 54 -2.31 -6.30 -20.87
CA GLN A 54 -1.03 -7.02 -21.05
C GLN A 54 -1.11 -8.52 -20.77
N GLN A 55 -1.99 -8.93 -19.87
CA GLN A 55 -2.08 -10.32 -19.44
C GLN A 55 -3.12 -11.07 -20.25
N ARG A 56 -2.68 -12.01 -21.11
CA ARG A 56 -3.59 -12.98 -21.73
C ARG A 56 -4.20 -13.88 -20.65
N LEU A 57 -5.52 -13.95 -20.63
CA LEU A 57 -6.24 -15.04 -19.99
C LEU A 57 -6.30 -16.18 -21.00
N ASP A 58 -6.11 -17.42 -20.57
CA ASP A 58 -6.26 -18.61 -21.43
C ASP A 58 -7.75 -18.85 -21.76
N TYR A 59 -8.38 -17.84 -22.37
CA TYR A 59 -9.80 -17.82 -22.67
C TYR A 59 -10.04 -17.22 -24.04
N LEU A 60 -10.51 -18.08 -24.94
CA LEU A 60 -10.86 -17.76 -26.32
C LEU A 60 -12.38 -17.53 -26.43
N LEU A 61 -12.77 -16.30 -26.76
CA LEU A 61 -14.09 -15.97 -27.27
C LEU A 61 -14.28 -16.68 -28.61
N GLY A 62 -15.26 -17.58 -28.67
CA GLY A 62 -15.64 -18.23 -29.93
C GLY A 62 -16.16 -17.24 -30.97
N GLU A 63 -16.22 -17.66 -32.25
CA GLU A 63 -16.89 -16.88 -33.30
C GLU A 63 -18.38 -16.67 -32.95
N PRO A 64 -18.97 -15.49 -33.23
CA PRO A 64 -18.43 -14.37 -34.04
C PRO A 64 -17.58 -13.34 -33.27
N TYR A 65 -17.32 -13.57 -31.99
CA TYR A 65 -16.72 -12.56 -31.08
C TYR A 65 -15.18 -12.50 -31.21
N GLY A 66 -14.58 -13.58 -31.73
CA GLY A 66 -13.14 -13.78 -31.86
C GLY A 66 -12.38 -12.77 -32.73
N ASN A 67 -13.06 -12.07 -33.65
CA ASN A 67 -12.41 -11.11 -34.55
C ASN A 67 -12.45 -9.65 -34.06
N THR A 68 -12.97 -9.39 -32.86
CA THR A 68 -13.19 -8.01 -32.38
C THR A 68 -12.22 -7.63 -31.27
N THR A 69 -11.55 -6.48 -31.45
CA THR A 69 -10.90 -5.77 -30.35
C THR A 69 -11.93 -4.87 -29.69
N CYS A 70 -12.28 -5.15 -28.44
CA CYS A 70 -13.28 -4.39 -27.71
C CYS A 70 -13.07 -4.44 -26.20
N LEU A 71 -13.70 -3.53 -25.48
CA LEU A 71 -13.73 -3.55 -24.02
C LEU A 71 -14.90 -4.40 -23.53
N VAL A 72 -14.67 -5.20 -22.49
CA VAL A 72 -15.61 -6.22 -22.04
C VAL A 72 -15.86 -6.11 -20.55
N SER A 73 -17.11 -6.32 -20.14
CA SER A 73 -17.52 -6.46 -18.74
C SER A 73 -17.96 -7.88 -18.47
N VAL A 74 -17.39 -8.50 -17.44
CA VAL A 74 -17.80 -9.82 -16.95
C VAL A 74 -18.74 -9.65 -15.77
N PHE A 75 -19.93 -10.23 -15.82
CA PHE A 75 -20.91 -10.30 -14.73
C PHE A 75 -21.18 -11.75 -14.33
N ASN A 76 -21.17 -12.02 -13.02
CA ASN A 76 -21.57 -13.33 -12.51
C ASN A 76 -23.11 -13.48 -12.53
N VAL A 77 -23.58 -14.62 -13.01
CA VAL A 77 -24.97 -15.07 -13.03
C VAL A 77 -25.05 -16.52 -12.56
N ASN A 78 -26.17 -16.89 -11.96
CA ASN A 78 -26.46 -18.27 -11.54
C ASN A 78 -27.68 -18.80 -12.28
N ALA A 79 -27.80 -20.13 -12.37
CA ALA A 79 -29.00 -20.77 -12.88
C ALA A 79 -30.23 -20.33 -12.07
N GLY A 80 -31.29 -19.90 -12.76
CA GLY A 80 -32.52 -19.36 -12.19
C GLY A 80 -32.54 -17.83 -12.04
N ASP A 81 -31.41 -17.14 -12.26
CA ASP A 81 -31.37 -15.67 -12.20
C ASP A 81 -32.26 -15.04 -13.28
N THR A 82 -32.85 -13.87 -12.97
CA THR A 82 -33.52 -13.02 -13.96
C THR A 82 -32.59 -11.89 -14.37
N VAL A 83 -32.12 -11.93 -15.62
CA VAL A 83 -31.26 -10.91 -16.21
C VAL A 83 -32.13 -9.97 -17.03
N ASN A 84 -32.41 -8.79 -16.49
CA ASN A 84 -33.17 -7.73 -17.14
C ASN A 84 -32.44 -6.38 -17.05
N MET A 85 -33.02 -5.30 -17.58
CA MET A 85 -32.39 -3.97 -17.52
C MET A 85 -32.15 -3.49 -16.08
N GLN A 86 -33.04 -3.80 -15.13
CA GLN A 86 -32.84 -3.42 -13.73
C GLN A 86 -31.63 -4.14 -13.12
N PHE A 87 -31.52 -5.46 -13.32
CA PHE A 87 -30.36 -6.25 -12.90
C PHE A 87 -29.06 -5.66 -13.43
N LEU A 88 -29.01 -5.32 -14.72
CA LEU A 88 -27.81 -4.74 -15.34
C LEU A 88 -27.49 -3.36 -14.75
N HIS A 89 -28.48 -2.49 -14.56
CA HIS A 89 -28.26 -1.18 -13.91
C HIS A 89 -27.73 -1.35 -12.49
N GLU A 90 -28.26 -2.28 -11.71
CA GLU A 90 -27.78 -2.57 -10.35
C GLU A 90 -26.32 -3.04 -10.36
N LYS A 91 -25.96 -3.97 -11.24
CA LYS A 91 -24.57 -4.46 -11.40
C LYS A 91 -23.62 -3.35 -11.86
N VAL A 92 -24.01 -2.57 -12.85
CA VAL A 92 -23.22 -1.44 -13.35
C VAL A 92 -23.03 -0.38 -12.26
N ASN A 93 -24.04 -0.09 -11.44
CA ASN A 93 -23.91 0.85 -10.32
C ASN A 93 -22.93 0.35 -9.25
N ILE A 94 -22.81 -0.97 -9.06
CA ILE A 94 -21.75 -1.55 -8.21
C ILE A 94 -20.39 -1.36 -8.88
N TYR A 95 -20.28 -1.64 -10.19
CA TYR A 95 -19.02 -1.58 -10.92
C TYR A 95 -18.47 -0.16 -11.04
N LEU A 96 -19.35 0.86 -11.15
CA LEU A 96 -18.97 2.27 -11.19
C LEU A 96 -18.31 2.80 -9.91
N LYS A 97 -18.29 2.01 -8.82
CA LYS A 97 -17.52 2.34 -7.60
C LYS A 97 -16.03 1.98 -7.74
N ASP A 98 -15.69 1.14 -8.71
CA ASP A 98 -14.30 0.80 -9.03
C ASP A 98 -13.67 1.91 -9.87
N ASP A 99 -12.43 2.26 -9.55
CA ASP A 99 -11.69 3.34 -10.18
C ASP A 99 -11.04 2.96 -11.52
N VAL A 100 -11.08 1.67 -11.88
CA VAL A 100 -10.66 1.17 -13.19
C VAL A 100 -11.84 1.02 -14.14
N PHE A 101 -12.99 0.55 -13.64
CA PHE A 101 -14.19 0.37 -14.46
C PHE A 101 -14.74 1.69 -15.00
N ARG A 102 -15.04 1.69 -16.29
CA ARG A 102 -15.70 2.78 -17.03
C ARG A 102 -16.83 2.20 -17.89
N ARG A 103 -17.82 3.01 -18.29
CA ARG A 103 -18.99 2.49 -19.03
C ARG A 103 -18.64 1.96 -20.42
N GLU A 104 -17.52 2.40 -20.97
CA GLU A 104 -16.93 1.97 -22.22
C GLU A 104 -16.61 0.46 -22.19
N PHE A 105 -16.37 -0.12 -21.01
CA PHE A 105 -16.25 -1.57 -20.83
C PHE A 105 -17.54 -2.35 -21.10
N LEU A 106 -18.68 -1.70 -21.27
CA LEU A 106 -19.96 -2.33 -21.59
C LEU A 106 -20.16 -2.55 -23.09
N GLN A 107 -19.13 -2.28 -23.92
CA GLN A 107 -19.16 -2.58 -25.34
C GLN A 107 -19.39 -4.08 -25.60
N GLY A 108 -18.70 -4.96 -24.86
CA GLY A 108 -19.00 -6.40 -24.79
C GLY A 108 -19.47 -6.79 -23.39
N ILE A 109 -20.47 -7.66 -23.30
CA ILE A 109 -20.97 -8.16 -22.01
C ILE A 109 -20.85 -9.68 -21.94
N LEU A 110 -20.14 -10.17 -20.93
CA LEU A 110 -19.97 -11.59 -20.66
C LEU A 110 -20.70 -11.95 -19.37
N PHE A 111 -21.60 -12.92 -19.45
CA PHE A 111 -22.27 -13.50 -18.28
C PHE A 111 -21.60 -14.82 -17.92
N GLN A 112 -21.03 -14.93 -16.73
CA GLN A 112 -20.31 -16.12 -16.26
C GLN A 112 -21.09 -16.86 -15.18
N GLY A 113 -21.13 -18.19 -15.25
CA GLY A 113 -21.64 -19.07 -14.20
C GLY A 113 -22.91 -19.85 -14.56
N ALA A 114 -23.58 -19.52 -15.66
CA ALA A 114 -24.76 -20.23 -16.14
C ALA A 114 -24.90 -20.11 -17.67
N LYS A 115 -25.61 -21.07 -18.28
CA LYS A 115 -26.02 -20.98 -19.70
C LYS A 115 -27.16 -19.99 -19.87
N GLU A 116 -27.32 -19.47 -21.08
CA GLU A 116 -28.44 -18.59 -21.43
C GLU A 116 -29.80 -19.26 -21.16
N ASN A 117 -29.95 -20.54 -21.47
CA ASN A 117 -31.18 -21.29 -21.23
C ASN A 117 -31.42 -21.68 -19.75
N GLU A 118 -30.46 -21.40 -18.88
CA GLU A 118 -30.56 -21.60 -17.43
C GLU A 118 -30.96 -20.31 -16.70
N VAL A 119 -31.04 -19.18 -17.40
CA VAL A 119 -31.46 -17.88 -16.84
C VAL A 119 -32.71 -17.34 -17.54
N THR A 120 -33.47 -16.48 -16.85
CA THR A 120 -34.54 -15.71 -17.50
C THR A 120 -33.94 -14.44 -18.08
N PHE A 121 -33.55 -14.49 -19.37
CA PHE A 121 -32.97 -13.34 -20.07
C PHE A 121 -34.07 -12.48 -20.73
N ASN A 122 -34.31 -11.28 -20.19
CA ASN A 122 -35.29 -10.32 -20.69
C ASN A 122 -34.67 -8.92 -20.75
N VAL A 123 -33.77 -8.72 -21.72
CA VAL A 123 -33.01 -7.49 -21.91
C VAL A 123 -33.35 -6.87 -23.25
N ASP A 124 -33.66 -5.56 -23.25
CA ASP A 124 -33.79 -4.80 -24.49
C ASP A 124 -32.39 -4.51 -25.05
N LEU A 125 -31.95 -5.32 -26.01
CA LEU A 125 -30.64 -5.18 -26.65
C LEU A 125 -30.50 -3.86 -27.43
N GLN A 126 -31.58 -3.31 -27.98
CA GLN A 126 -31.54 -2.00 -28.64
C GLN A 126 -31.36 -0.88 -27.62
N GLN A 127 -31.96 -1.01 -26.45
CA GLN A 127 -31.72 -0.11 -25.33
C GLN A 127 -30.27 -0.19 -24.84
N LEU A 128 -29.71 -1.40 -24.68
CA LEU A 128 -28.28 -1.55 -24.31
C LEU A 128 -27.35 -0.89 -25.32
N HIS A 129 -27.56 -1.15 -26.61
CA HIS A 129 -26.76 -0.53 -27.66
C HIS A 129 -26.84 0.99 -27.61
N ARG A 130 -28.04 1.56 -27.48
CA ARG A 130 -28.24 3.02 -27.40
C ARG A 130 -27.66 3.65 -26.13
N GLN A 131 -27.73 2.97 -24.98
CA GLN A 131 -27.29 3.52 -23.70
C GLN A 131 -25.80 3.36 -23.46
N TRP A 132 -25.22 2.20 -23.83
CA TRP A 132 -23.87 1.81 -23.44
C TRP A 132 -22.97 1.43 -24.62
N GLY A 133 -23.47 1.49 -25.86
CA GLY A 133 -22.69 1.08 -27.03
C GLY A 133 -22.43 -0.42 -27.09
N THR A 134 -23.21 -1.22 -26.36
CA THR A 134 -23.06 -2.68 -26.35
C THR A 134 -23.28 -3.23 -27.77
N THR A 135 -22.30 -3.99 -28.27
CA THR A 135 -22.33 -4.60 -29.61
C THR A 135 -22.58 -6.10 -29.55
N TRP A 136 -22.26 -6.75 -28.44
CA TRP A 136 -22.50 -8.19 -28.26
C TRP A 136 -22.61 -8.58 -26.77
N HIS A 137 -23.19 -9.75 -26.54
CA HIS A 137 -23.16 -10.41 -25.24
C HIS A 137 -22.98 -11.93 -25.41
N CYS A 138 -22.44 -12.60 -24.39
CA CYS A 138 -22.31 -14.06 -24.38
C CYS A 138 -22.49 -14.65 -22.98
N PHE A 139 -22.85 -15.94 -22.92
CA PHE A 139 -22.99 -16.71 -21.68
C PHE A 139 -21.91 -17.79 -21.60
N LEU A 140 -21.20 -17.83 -20.47
CA LEU A 140 -20.13 -18.78 -20.16
C LEU A 140 -20.55 -19.66 -18.98
N PRO A 141 -20.91 -20.92 -19.25
CA PRO A 141 -21.49 -21.78 -18.22
C PRO A 141 -20.48 -22.46 -17.30
N ASP A 142 -19.19 -22.52 -17.67
CA ASP A 142 -18.19 -23.22 -16.88
C ASP A 142 -17.63 -22.36 -15.74
N SER A 143 -17.88 -22.80 -14.50
CA SER A 143 -17.26 -22.27 -13.27
C SER A 143 -15.75 -22.56 -13.16
N ASN A 144 -15.19 -23.33 -14.10
CA ASN A 144 -13.75 -23.68 -14.14
C ASN A 144 -12.89 -22.62 -14.83
N THR A 145 -13.48 -21.51 -15.29
CA THR A 145 -12.72 -20.36 -15.75
C THR A 145 -12.24 -19.58 -14.52
N ASN A 146 -10.93 -19.35 -14.39
CA ASN A 146 -10.36 -18.40 -13.41
C ASN A 146 -10.73 -16.93 -13.74
N LEU A 147 -11.85 -16.71 -14.44
CA LEU A 147 -12.32 -15.40 -14.84
C LEU A 147 -13.11 -14.81 -13.66
N HIS A 148 -12.82 -13.55 -13.34
CA HIS A 148 -13.45 -12.86 -12.21
C HIS A 148 -14.36 -11.75 -12.73
N PRO A 149 -15.42 -11.39 -11.98
CA PRO A 149 -16.25 -10.24 -12.34
C PRO A 149 -15.42 -8.96 -12.49
N GLY A 150 -15.62 -8.18 -13.55
CA GLY A 150 -14.87 -6.93 -13.73
C GLY A 150 -14.64 -6.52 -15.19
N PRO A 151 -13.80 -5.50 -15.41
CA PRO A 151 -13.44 -4.99 -16.72
C PRO A 151 -12.30 -5.81 -17.35
N TYR A 152 -12.38 -6.02 -18.66
CA TYR A 152 -11.41 -6.75 -19.47
C TYR A 152 -11.27 -6.08 -20.85
N SER A 153 -10.22 -6.43 -21.57
CA SER A 153 -10.13 -6.17 -23.01
C SER A 153 -10.18 -7.48 -23.77
N ALA A 154 -11.02 -7.59 -24.78
CA ALA A 154 -10.90 -8.63 -25.79
C ALA A 154 -9.98 -8.13 -26.91
N ILE A 155 -8.96 -8.90 -27.27
CA ILE A 155 -8.07 -8.62 -28.40
C ILE A 155 -7.92 -9.92 -29.19
N GLN A 156 -8.41 -9.93 -30.43
CA GLN A 156 -8.36 -11.13 -31.29
C GLN A 156 -8.95 -12.37 -30.61
N GLY A 157 -10.07 -12.18 -29.91
CA GLY A 157 -10.79 -13.26 -29.23
C GLY A 157 -10.20 -13.67 -27.89
N GLU A 158 -9.07 -13.11 -27.46
CA GLU A 158 -8.47 -13.40 -26.16
C GLU A 158 -8.85 -12.31 -25.16
N LEU A 159 -9.22 -12.70 -23.94
CA LEU A 159 -9.47 -11.73 -22.86
C LEU A 159 -8.16 -11.36 -22.16
N TYR A 160 -8.04 -10.08 -21.80
CA TYR A 160 -6.90 -9.53 -21.10
C TYR A 160 -7.32 -8.76 -19.85
N ASP A 161 -6.58 -8.94 -18.77
CA ASP A 161 -6.70 -8.06 -17.60
C ASP A 161 -6.31 -6.64 -17.96
N VAL A 162 -7.09 -5.71 -17.44
CA VAL A 162 -6.85 -4.28 -17.58
C VAL A 162 -6.43 -3.66 -16.25
N ARG A 163 -5.52 -2.69 -16.33
CA ARG A 163 -5.11 -1.87 -15.18
C ARG A 163 -5.14 -0.41 -15.56
N ARG A 164 -5.63 0.42 -14.64
CA ARG A 164 -5.54 1.87 -14.77
C ARG A 164 -4.12 2.32 -14.45
N ILE A 165 -3.60 3.26 -15.22
CA ILE A 165 -2.30 3.86 -14.95
C ILE A 165 -2.51 5.18 -14.23
N TYR A 166 -1.86 5.33 -13.08
CA TYR A 166 -1.77 6.59 -12.36
C TYR A 166 -0.34 7.12 -12.43
N SER A 167 -0.17 8.44 -12.58
CA SER A 167 1.14 9.06 -12.46
C SER A 167 1.53 9.19 -10.98
N ASP A 168 2.75 8.76 -10.61
CA ASP A 168 3.33 8.97 -9.28
C ASP A 168 3.86 10.40 -9.14
N ASP A 169 2.95 11.36 -9.09
CA ASP A 169 3.26 12.79 -9.00
C ASP A 169 3.94 13.17 -7.68
N SER A 170 3.73 12.38 -6.62
CA SER A 170 4.37 12.58 -5.31
C SER A 170 5.75 11.94 -5.20
N LEU A 171 6.25 11.26 -6.25
CA LEU A 171 7.52 10.52 -6.24
C LEU A 171 7.64 9.53 -5.06
N ALA A 172 6.52 8.94 -4.66
CA ALA A 172 6.47 8.09 -3.48
C ALA A 172 6.94 6.66 -3.76
N PHE A 173 6.96 6.24 -5.03
CA PHE A 173 7.38 4.91 -5.46
C PHE A 173 8.78 4.95 -6.05
N VAL A 174 9.58 3.93 -5.71
CA VAL A 174 10.85 3.66 -6.40
C VAL A 174 10.66 2.56 -7.44
N ARG A 175 9.68 1.68 -7.29
CA ARG A 175 9.39 0.58 -8.23
C ARG A 175 7.91 0.29 -8.28
N VAL A 176 7.42 -0.10 -9.46
CA VAL A 176 6.05 -0.58 -9.67
C VAL A 176 6.11 -2.08 -9.82
N THR A 177 5.24 -2.78 -9.11
CA THR A 177 5.10 -4.23 -9.24
C THR A 177 3.89 -4.57 -10.09
N TRP A 178 4.01 -5.69 -10.79
CA TRP A 178 2.96 -6.26 -11.60
C TRP A 178 2.91 -7.75 -11.31
N HIS A 179 1.71 -8.32 -11.18
CA HIS A 179 1.54 -9.75 -11.05
C HIS A 179 0.93 -10.33 -12.33
N PRO A 180 1.69 -11.04 -13.17
CA PRO A 180 1.09 -11.85 -14.21
C PRO A 180 0.38 -13.05 -13.56
N ARG A 181 -0.93 -13.21 -13.70
CA ARG A 181 -1.65 -14.49 -13.55
C ARG A 181 -0.83 -15.62 -14.20
N GLY A 182 -0.68 -16.74 -13.50
CA GLY A 182 0.12 -17.89 -13.94
C GLY A 182 1.64 -17.74 -13.80
N SER A 183 2.16 -16.60 -13.31
CA SER A 183 3.60 -16.44 -13.07
C SER A 183 4.09 -17.36 -11.94
N GLU A 184 5.06 -18.22 -12.26
CA GLU A 184 5.81 -19.04 -11.28
C GLU A 184 6.60 -18.16 -10.28
N TYR A 185 7.04 -16.97 -10.72
CA TYR A 185 7.98 -16.11 -9.99
C TYR A 185 7.34 -14.95 -9.21
N GLY A 186 6.02 -14.97 -8.99
CA GLY A 186 5.34 -13.90 -8.26
C GLY A 186 5.49 -12.53 -8.95
N LEU A 187 5.45 -11.45 -8.14
CA LEU A 187 5.48 -10.06 -8.57
C LEU A 187 6.73 -9.73 -9.42
N THR A 188 6.52 -9.14 -10.60
CA THR A 188 7.58 -8.65 -11.48
C THR A 188 7.65 -7.13 -11.45
N GLN A 189 8.78 -6.56 -11.87
CA GLN A 189 8.91 -5.13 -12.03
C GLN A 189 8.27 -4.67 -13.34
N LEU A 190 7.43 -3.63 -13.26
CA LEU A 190 6.95 -2.91 -14.43
C LEU A 190 7.73 -1.61 -14.61
N HIS A 191 8.14 -1.34 -15.85
CA HIS A 191 8.79 -0.09 -16.25
C HIS A 191 7.80 0.73 -17.05
N LEU A 192 7.19 1.73 -16.41
CA LEU A 192 6.26 2.64 -17.05
C LEU A 192 6.56 4.06 -16.57
N ALA A 193 6.63 4.99 -17.51
CA ALA A 193 6.77 6.42 -17.19
C ALA A 193 5.39 7.00 -16.85
N GLY A 194 5.36 7.90 -15.88
CA GLY A 194 4.21 8.77 -15.64
C GLY A 194 4.31 10.05 -16.47
N ASP A 195 3.38 10.98 -16.25
CA ASP A 195 3.22 12.17 -17.08
C ASP A 195 4.14 13.32 -16.66
N ARG A 196 4.68 13.28 -15.43
CA ARG A 196 5.49 14.34 -14.84
C ARG A 196 6.97 13.99 -14.77
N TYR A 197 7.76 15.00 -14.40
CA TYR A 197 9.19 14.86 -14.21
C TYR A 197 9.51 13.75 -13.20
N ARG A 198 10.16 12.68 -13.67
CA ARG A 198 10.58 11.48 -12.91
C ARG A 198 9.45 10.64 -12.30
N SER A 199 8.19 10.96 -12.56
CA SER A 199 7.07 10.14 -12.08
C SER A 199 7.06 8.77 -12.74
N LEU A 200 6.72 7.75 -11.97
CA LEU A 200 6.45 6.40 -12.48
C LEU A 200 4.97 6.27 -12.86
N GLY A 201 4.68 5.46 -13.87
CA GLY A 201 3.32 5.03 -14.18
C GLY A 201 2.96 3.83 -13.32
N ILE A 202 2.03 4.01 -12.39
CA ILE A 202 1.58 3.00 -11.44
C ILE A 202 0.41 2.21 -12.03
N ALA A 203 0.62 0.92 -12.28
CA ALA A 203 -0.43 0.05 -12.82
C ALA A 203 -1.31 -0.52 -11.72
N VAL A 204 -2.54 -0.03 -11.64
CA VAL A 204 -3.49 -0.33 -10.58
C VAL A 204 -4.60 -1.25 -11.08
N PRO A 205 -4.74 -2.47 -10.51
CA PRO A 205 -5.75 -3.46 -10.95
C PRO A 205 -7.15 -3.13 -10.44
N SER A 206 -8.20 -3.53 -11.17
CA SER A 206 -9.59 -3.38 -10.70
C SER A 206 -9.82 -4.12 -9.38
N ARG A 207 -10.60 -3.51 -8.48
CA ARG A 207 -11.10 -4.15 -7.26
C ARG A 207 -12.25 -5.12 -7.57
N LEU A 208 -12.88 -5.05 -8.73
CA LEU A 208 -14.03 -5.90 -9.05
C LEU A 208 -13.67 -7.38 -9.08
N HIS A 209 -12.41 -7.71 -9.42
CA HIS A 209 -11.91 -9.09 -9.37
C HIS A 209 -12.01 -9.71 -7.96
N SER A 210 -12.07 -8.88 -6.92
CA SER A 210 -12.23 -9.32 -5.53
C SER A 210 -13.67 -9.56 -5.09
N LEU A 211 -14.67 -9.28 -5.95
CA LEU A 211 -16.08 -9.54 -5.68
C LEU A 211 -16.46 -11.02 -5.81
N ASP A 212 -15.56 -11.85 -6.31
CA ASP A 212 -15.79 -13.29 -6.46
C ASP A 212 -16.09 -13.95 -5.10
N PRO A 213 -17.31 -14.46 -4.89
CA PRO A 213 -17.69 -15.09 -3.62
C PRO A 213 -16.90 -16.36 -3.31
N SER A 214 -16.34 -17.02 -4.32
CA SER A 214 -15.58 -18.26 -4.18
C SER A 214 -14.14 -18.04 -3.70
N HIS A 215 -13.64 -16.79 -3.75
CA HIS A 215 -12.27 -16.39 -3.38
C HIS A 215 -12.25 -15.28 -2.30
N ARG A 216 -13.04 -15.44 -1.23
CA ARG A 216 -13.09 -14.47 -0.13
C ARG A 216 -11.90 -14.57 0.81
N LEU A 217 -10.80 -13.92 0.43
CA LEU A 217 -9.67 -13.69 1.34
C LEU A 217 -9.87 -12.40 2.15
N PRO A 218 -9.37 -12.30 3.40
CA PRO A 218 -9.66 -11.16 4.29
C PRO A 218 -9.22 -9.79 3.77
N LEU A 219 -8.18 -9.76 2.92
CA LEU A 219 -7.63 -8.55 2.31
C LEU A 219 -7.82 -8.53 0.79
N ASN A 220 -8.76 -9.30 0.25
CA ASN A 220 -9.03 -9.30 -1.18
C ASN A 220 -9.44 -7.88 -1.64
N GLY A 221 -8.86 -7.43 -2.76
CA GLY A 221 -9.07 -6.08 -3.31
C GLY A 221 -8.35 -4.96 -2.56
N VAL A 222 -7.63 -5.25 -1.46
CA VAL A 222 -6.77 -4.27 -0.78
C VAL A 222 -5.52 -4.06 -1.61
N ARG A 223 -5.28 -2.81 -1.99
CA ARG A 223 -4.07 -2.39 -2.66
C ARG A 223 -3.06 -1.91 -1.62
N ILE A 224 -1.90 -2.55 -1.59
CA ILE A 224 -0.83 -2.24 -0.65
C ILE A 224 0.48 -1.89 -1.37
N ALA A 225 1.19 -0.91 -0.86
CA ALA A 225 2.55 -0.60 -1.29
C ALA A 225 3.54 -0.93 -0.16
N VAL A 226 4.77 -1.30 -0.51
CA VAL A 226 5.71 -1.90 0.45
C VAL A 226 6.99 -1.08 0.49
N LYS A 227 7.45 -0.68 1.67
CA LYS A 227 8.73 0.05 1.82
C LYS A 227 9.90 -0.73 1.22
N ASP A 228 10.83 -0.03 0.58
CA ASP A 228 11.94 -0.66 -0.15
C ASP A 228 13.05 -1.27 0.73
N ASN A 229 12.75 -1.59 1.99
CA ASN A 229 13.56 -2.46 2.83
C ASN A 229 12.95 -3.86 3.03
N PHE A 230 11.74 -4.13 2.53
CA PHE A 230 11.22 -5.49 2.46
C PHE A 230 11.60 -6.15 1.14
N ASP A 231 12.15 -7.35 1.22
CA ASP A 231 12.53 -8.14 0.07
C ASP A 231 11.28 -8.68 -0.66
N ILE A 232 11.30 -8.67 -1.99
CA ILE A 232 10.28 -9.28 -2.85
C ILE A 232 11.03 -10.10 -3.88
N ALA A 233 10.68 -11.38 -4.02
CA ALA A 233 11.31 -12.28 -4.97
C ALA A 233 11.26 -11.71 -6.40
N GLY A 234 12.35 -11.85 -7.15
CA GLY A 234 12.47 -11.31 -8.52
C GLY A 234 12.77 -9.81 -8.60
N LEU A 235 12.67 -9.05 -7.50
CA LEU A 235 12.97 -7.62 -7.43
C LEU A 235 14.26 -7.35 -6.66
N ARG A 236 14.95 -6.26 -7.02
CA ARG A 236 16.04 -5.70 -6.19
C ARG A 236 15.45 -4.87 -5.05
N THR A 237 16.19 -4.80 -3.95
CA THR A 237 15.88 -3.96 -2.77
C THR A 237 16.99 -2.92 -2.66
N SER A 238 16.66 -1.63 -2.71
CA SER A 238 17.68 -0.57 -2.65
C SER A 238 17.99 -0.08 -1.26
N VAL A 239 17.08 -0.27 -0.29
CA VAL A 239 17.13 0.35 1.05
C VAL A 239 17.40 1.87 0.99
N GLY A 240 16.93 2.56 -0.06
CA GLY A 240 17.17 3.98 -0.27
C GLY A 240 18.62 4.32 -0.67
N SER A 241 19.40 3.35 -1.15
CA SER A 241 20.79 3.53 -1.60
C SER A 241 21.03 3.00 -3.02
N LEU A 242 21.60 3.83 -3.89
CA LEU A 242 21.89 3.47 -5.28
C LEU A 242 23.09 2.50 -5.40
N PRO A 243 24.20 2.69 -4.66
CA PRO A 243 25.27 1.68 -4.61
C PRO A 243 24.78 0.30 -4.13
N TYR A 244 23.95 0.26 -3.08
CA TYR A 244 23.37 -0.99 -2.60
C TYR A 244 22.51 -1.66 -3.69
N TYR A 245 21.65 -0.87 -4.33
CA TYR A 245 20.85 -1.36 -5.45
C TYR A 245 21.70 -1.96 -6.58
N GLN A 246 22.81 -1.33 -6.94
CA GLN A 246 23.70 -1.79 -8.02
C GLN A 246 24.45 -3.06 -7.63
N LEU A 247 24.93 -3.14 -6.39
CA LEU A 247 25.75 -4.23 -5.89
C LEU A 247 24.96 -5.54 -5.70
N TYR A 248 23.73 -5.48 -5.19
CA TYR A 248 22.98 -6.67 -4.82
C TYR A 248 22.01 -7.14 -5.93
N PRO A 249 21.96 -8.46 -6.22
CA PRO A 249 21.06 -9.01 -7.23
C PRO A 249 19.59 -8.96 -6.76
N PRO A 250 18.64 -9.23 -7.68
CA PRO A 250 17.25 -9.50 -7.30
C PRO A 250 17.15 -10.56 -6.20
N LYS A 251 16.17 -10.42 -5.31
CA LYS A 251 15.98 -11.31 -4.18
C LYS A 251 15.37 -12.63 -4.64
N SER A 252 15.79 -13.73 -4.01
CA SER A 252 15.25 -15.06 -4.27
C SER A 252 13.99 -15.37 -3.45
N GLN A 253 13.74 -14.62 -2.38
CA GLN A 253 12.62 -14.82 -1.47
C GLN A 253 11.91 -13.49 -1.18
N THR A 254 10.60 -13.59 -1.00
CA THR A 254 9.75 -12.48 -0.55
C THR A 254 9.69 -12.49 0.97
N ALA A 255 9.81 -11.32 1.59
CA ALA A 255 9.72 -11.13 3.03
C ALA A 255 8.42 -11.73 3.58
N ASP A 256 8.47 -12.35 4.76
CA ASP A 256 7.33 -13.08 5.35
C ASP A 256 6.08 -12.22 5.44
N ALA A 257 6.23 -10.96 5.85
CA ALA A 257 5.13 -10.01 5.93
C ALA A 257 4.49 -9.76 4.55
N VAL A 258 5.29 -9.61 3.50
CA VAL A 258 4.76 -9.40 2.14
C VAL A 258 4.09 -10.68 1.63
N SER A 259 4.74 -11.83 1.80
CA SER A 259 4.20 -13.15 1.41
C SER A 259 2.85 -13.44 2.07
N ARG A 260 2.72 -13.11 3.37
CA ARG A 260 1.48 -13.31 4.12
C ARG A 260 0.38 -12.33 3.73
N LEU A 261 0.71 -11.08 3.41
CA LEU A 261 -0.27 -10.14 2.86
C LEU A 261 -0.84 -10.63 1.52
N ILE A 262 0.03 -11.13 0.64
CA ILE A 262 -0.38 -11.71 -0.65
C ILE A 262 -1.27 -12.94 -0.42
N SER A 263 -0.92 -13.84 0.51
CA SER A 263 -1.76 -15.01 0.81
C SER A 263 -3.11 -14.66 1.44
N LEU A 264 -3.22 -13.49 2.07
CA LEU A 264 -4.48 -12.91 2.55
C LEU A 264 -5.25 -12.14 1.47
N GLY A 265 -4.78 -12.13 0.22
CA GLY A 265 -5.46 -11.54 -0.94
C GLY A 265 -5.10 -10.08 -1.24
N ALA A 266 -4.14 -9.49 -0.52
CA ALA A 266 -3.70 -8.14 -0.80
C ALA A 266 -2.91 -8.06 -2.12
N GLN A 267 -3.14 -6.98 -2.87
CA GLN A 267 -2.51 -6.69 -4.15
C GLN A 267 -1.33 -5.73 -3.92
N VAL A 268 -0.10 -6.22 -4.10
CA VAL A 268 1.11 -5.40 -3.96
C VAL A 268 1.31 -4.55 -5.22
N ILE A 269 1.30 -3.23 -5.07
CA ILE A 269 1.34 -2.26 -6.18
C ILE A 269 2.76 -1.81 -6.51
N GLY A 270 3.65 -1.75 -5.52
CA GLY A 270 5.01 -1.31 -5.76
C GLY A 270 5.85 -1.19 -4.50
N LYS A 271 7.11 -0.80 -4.70
CA LYS A 271 8.05 -0.49 -3.63
C LYS A 271 8.12 1.02 -3.40
N LEU A 272 7.98 1.43 -2.15
CA LEU A 272 7.94 2.82 -1.72
C LEU A 272 9.34 3.34 -1.42
N ALA A 273 9.56 4.62 -1.73
CA ALA A 273 10.74 5.37 -1.36
C ALA A 273 10.94 5.39 0.17
N MET A 274 12.20 5.47 0.58
CA MET A 274 12.60 5.56 1.98
C MET A 274 13.90 6.33 2.14
N SER A 275 14.15 6.85 3.33
CA SER A 275 15.48 7.37 3.68
C SER A 275 16.52 6.24 3.67
N ALA A 276 17.73 6.55 3.20
CA ALA A 276 18.81 5.57 3.07
C ALA A 276 19.01 4.78 4.38
N PHE A 277 19.00 3.45 4.25
CA PHE A 277 19.22 2.47 5.32
C PHE A 277 18.30 2.61 6.54
N ALA A 278 17.18 3.32 6.39
CA ALA A 278 16.29 3.69 7.49
C ALA A 278 16.94 4.49 8.64
N LEU A 279 18.05 5.20 8.36
CA LEU A 279 18.84 5.92 9.37
C LEU A 279 18.48 7.40 9.54
N GLN A 280 17.58 7.95 8.72
CA GLN A 280 17.27 9.38 8.72
C GLN A 280 15.76 9.65 8.69
N GLU A 281 15.34 10.60 9.53
CA GLU A 281 13.96 11.08 9.65
C GLU A 281 13.66 12.27 8.71
N HIS A 282 14.70 12.87 8.10
CA HIS A 282 14.60 13.97 7.16
C HIS A 282 14.99 13.53 5.74
N PRO A 283 14.06 13.00 4.93
CA PRO A 283 14.37 12.40 3.63
C PRO A 283 14.98 13.37 2.62
N MET A 284 14.82 14.68 2.80
CA MET A 284 15.46 15.72 1.98
C MET A 284 16.99 15.71 2.03
N GLN A 285 17.57 15.03 3.02
CA GLN A 285 19.03 14.85 3.16
C GLN A 285 19.56 13.67 2.34
N SER A 286 18.69 12.81 1.80
CA SER A 286 19.08 11.69 0.94
C SER A 286 19.44 12.18 -0.46
N VAL A 287 20.55 11.67 -1.02
CA VAL A 287 21.08 12.09 -2.34
C VAL A 287 20.79 11.07 -3.46
N ASP A 288 20.63 9.80 -3.12
CA ASP A 288 20.50 8.71 -4.09
C ASP A 288 19.10 8.64 -4.72
N TYR A 289 18.07 8.84 -3.89
CA TYR A 289 16.67 8.90 -4.30
C TYR A 289 16.09 10.25 -3.89
N GLN A 290 15.32 10.84 -4.79
CA GLN A 290 14.63 12.09 -4.49
C GLN A 290 13.59 11.87 -3.38
N ALA A 291 13.52 12.82 -2.45
CA ALA A 291 12.52 12.78 -1.40
C ALA A 291 11.10 12.86 -2.00
N PRO A 292 10.15 12.03 -1.51
CA PRO A 292 8.75 12.16 -1.87
C PRO A 292 8.17 13.53 -1.49
N ILE A 293 7.13 13.93 -2.20
CA ILE A 293 6.38 15.17 -1.94
C ILE A 293 5.23 14.84 -0.99
N ASN A 294 5.18 15.51 0.15
CA ASN A 294 4.00 15.48 1.02
C ASN A 294 2.96 16.45 0.44
N PRO A 295 1.72 16.02 0.13
CA PRO A 295 0.73 16.91 -0.48
C PRO A 295 0.24 18.01 0.48
N ARG A 296 0.57 17.93 1.78
CA ARG A 296 0.21 18.93 2.77
C ARG A 296 1.11 20.16 2.69
N ALA A 297 0.58 21.31 3.12
CA ALA A 297 1.24 22.61 3.05
C ALA A 297 1.76 22.89 1.63
N ASP A 298 0.90 22.65 0.63
CA ASP A 298 1.17 22.91 -0.79
C ASP A 298 2.45 22.24 -1.33
N GLY A 299 2.82 21.08 -0.79
CA GLY A 299 4.02 20.36 -1.22
C GLY A 299 5.29 20.70 -0.43
N TYR A 300 5.26 21.70 0.47
CA TYR A 300 6.44 22.19 1.18
C TYR A 300 6.71 21.52 2.51
N GLN A 301 5.75 20.76 3.04
CA GLN A 301 5.98 19.98 4.25
C GLN A 301 6.89 18.79 3.93
N ILE A 302 7.83 18.48 4.82
CA ILE A 302 8.61 17.24 4.68
C ILE A 302 7.68 16.02 4.87
N PRO A 303 7.87 14.92 4.14
CA PRO A 303 7.06 13.70 4.33
C PRO A 303 7.47 12.91 5.58
N GLY A 304 8.57 13.26 6.25
CA GLY A 304 9.10 12.48 7.37
C GLY A 304 9.75 11.18 6.92
N GLY A 305 10.68 10.66 7.71
CA GLY A 305 11.43 9.45 7.42
C GLY A 305 11.13 8.34 8.41
N SER A 306 11.86 7.23 8.36
CA SER A 306 12.47 6.76 7.13
C SER A 306 11.45 6.22 6.11
N SER A 307 10.16 6.11 6.46
CA SER A 307 9.11 5.61 5.55
C SER A 307 8.41 6.71 4.75
N SER A 308 9.21 7.61 4.18
CA SER A 308 8.75 8.82 3.48
C SER A 308 7.79 8.54 2.34
N GLY A 309 8.08 7.53 1.51
CA GLY A 309 7.22 7.14 0.40
C GLY A 309 5.87 6.63 0.88
N GLY A 310 5.84 5.88 1.99
CA GLY A 310 4.59 5.37 2.56
C GLY A 310 3.66 6.48 3.04
N GLY A 311 4.21 7.45 3.78
CA GLY A 311 3.44 8.61 4.23
C GLY A 311 2.89 9.43 3.06
N ALA A 312 3.77 9.78 2.11
CA ALA A 312 3.42 10.58 0.93
C ALA A 312 2.38 9.87 0.03
N ALA A 313 2.56 8.57 -0.23
CA ALA A 313 1.63 7.79 -1.05
C ALA A 313 0.23 7.71 -0.41
N ILE A 314 0.16 7.42 0.89
CA ILE A 314 -1.10 7.33 1.64
C ILE A 314 -1.77 8.71 1.78
N ALA A 315 -1.04 9.82 1.70
CA ALA A 315 -1.68 11.13 1.64
C ALA A 315 -2.09 11.56 0.23
N SER A 316 -1.43 11.08 -0.81
CA SER A 316 -1.61 11.55 -2.19
C SER A 316 -2.57 10.72 -3.03
N TYR A 317 -2.71 9.42 -2.72
CA TYR A 317 -3.36 8.47 -3.63
C TYR A 317 -4.55 7.77 -3.00
N ASP A 318 -5.77 8.17 -3.37
CA ASP A 318 -7.01 7.54 -2.90
C ASP A 318 -7.13 6.07 -3.30
N TRP A 319 -6.50 5.69 -4.41
CA TRP A 319 -6.50 4.32 -4.91
C TRP A 319 -5.60 3.37 -4.09
N LEU A 320 -4.75 3.86 -3.18
CA LEU A 320 -3.87 3.04 -2.33
C LEU A 320 -4.44 2.91 -0.92
N ASP A 321 -4.68 1.70 -0.43
CA ASP A 321 -5.40 1.50 0.82
C ASP A 321 -4.46 1.43 2.05
N LEU A 322 -3.31 0.77 1.90
CA LEU A 322 -2.31 0.58 2.95
C LEU A 322 -0.88 0.73 2.42
N ALA A 323 0.04 1.08 3.33
CA ALA A 323 1.47 0.93 3.11
C ALA A 323 2.10 0.07 4.20
N LEU A 324 2.75 -1.03 3.81
CA LEU A 324 3.63 -1.80 4.69
C LEU A 324 4.96 -1.08 4.81
N VAL A 325 5.31 -0.68 6.02
CA VAL A 325 6.51 0.09 6.34
C VAL A 325 7.23 -0.52 7.55
N SER A 326 8.29 0.13 8.04
CA SER A 326 8.98 -0.27 9.27
C SER A 326 9.14 0.91 10.22
N ASP A 327 9.09 0.64 11.53
CA ASP A 327 9.25 1.62 12.60
C ASP A 327 10.22 1.09 13.66
N THR A 328 11.46 1.59 13.61
CA THR A 328 12.49 1.31 14.63
C THR A 328 12.38 2.35 15.75
N THR A 329 12.44 3.63 15.42
CA THR A 329 12.45 4.76 16.39
C THR A 329 11.37 5.81 16.11
N GLY A 330 10.40 5.52 15.25
CA GLY A 330 9.38 6.47 14.80
C GLY A 330 9.13 6.45 13.30
N SER A 331 9.86 5.63 12.54
CA SER A 331 9.84 5.66 11.08
C SER A 331 8.50 5.32 10.41
N ALA A 332 7.46 4.91 11.13
CA ALA A 332 6.07 4.90 10.64
C ALA A 332 5.24 6.03 11.26
N ARG A 333 5.38 6.25 12.58
CA ARG A 333 4.63 7.28 13.32
C ARG A 333 4.95 8.72 12.87
N ILE A 334 6.21 9.01 12.54
CA ILE A 334 6.66 10.33 12.08
C ILE A 334 6.07 10.64 10.68
N PRO A 335 6.19 9.76 9.66
CA PRO A 335 5.50 9.97 8.39
C PRO A 335 3.98 10.02 8.54
N ALA A 336 3.40 9.23 9.44
CA ALA A 336 1.96 9.29 9.72
C ALA A 336 1.52 10.69 10.18
N LEU A 337 2.20 11.22 11.20
CA LEU A 337 1.96 12.56 11.74
C LEU A 337 2.10 13.63 10.65
N LEU A 338 3.21 13.61 9.92
CA LEU A 338 3.53 14.65 8.96
C LEU A 338 2.66 14.57 7.70
N ASN A 339 2.22 13.40 7.25
CA ASN A 339 1.34 13.30 6.08
C ASN A 339 -0.15 13.29 6.46
N GLY A 340 -0.48 13.32 7.75
CA GLY A 340 -1.86 13.34 8.24
C GLY A 340 -2.59 12.03 7.99
N CYS A 341 -1.91 10.89 8.13
CA CYS A 341 -2.50 9.56 8.04
C CYS A 341 -2.35 8.80 9.38
N PHE A 342 -3.01 7.65 9.50
CA PHE A 342 -2.87 6.79 10.67
C PHE A 342 -1.62 5.90 10.53
N GLY A 343 -0.90 5.72 11.63
CA GLY A 343 0.25 4.82 11.71
C GLY A 343 0.07 3.78 12.80
N LEU A 344 0.15 2.50 12.44
CA LEU A 344 0.07 1.37 13.36
C LEU A 344 1.45 0.70 13.48
N ARG A 345 2.13 0.95 14.60
CA ARG A 345 3.29 0.16 15.03
C ARG A 345 2.81 -0.90 16.04
N PRO A 346 2.68 -2.17 15.63
CA PRO A 346 2.28 -3.23 16.55
C PRO A 346 3.37 -3.54 17.59
N THR A 347 3.07 -4.45 18.52
CA THR A 347 4.08 -5.04 19.40
C THR A 347 5.20 -5.68 18.55
N PRO A 348 6.49 -5.43 18.86
CA PRO A 348 7.60 -6.10 18.18
C PRO A 348 7.41 -7.62 18.17
N GLY A 349 7.67 -8.25 17.03
CA GLY A 349 7.48 -9.69 16.84
C GLY A 349 6.07 -10.13 16.41
N LEU A 350 5.03 -9.28 16.48
CA LEU A 350 3.70 -9.63 15.97
C LEU A 350 3.71 -9.86 14.45
N ILE A 351 4.47 -9.03 13.73
CA ILE A 351 4.72 -9.18 12.30
C ILE A 351 6.18 -9.61 12.14
N SER A 352 6.41 -10.71 11.41
CA SER A 352 7.76 -11.22 11.14
C SER A 352 8.59 -10.17 10.41
N ASN A 353 9.82 -9.94 10.88
CA ASN A 353 10.84 -9.12 10.22
C ASN A 353 11.67 -9.90 9.19
N ALA A 354 11.43 -11.20 9.00
CA ALA A 354 12.23 -11.98 8.06
C ALA A 354 12.09 -11.42 6.63
N GLY A 355 13.23 -11.17 5.98
CA GLY A 355 13.29 -10.49 4.69
C GLY A 355 13.11 -8.97 4.75
N CYS A 356 12.98 -8.36 5.93
CA CYS A 356 13.06 -6.91 6.13
C CYS A 356 14.49 -6.50 6.51
N LYS A 357 15.08 -5.52 5.83
CA LYS A 357 16.34 -4.88 6.21
C LYS A 357 16.07 -3.85 7.30
N GLY A 358 16.32 -4.28 8.53
CA GLY A 358 16.20 -3.48 9.73
C GLY A 358 17.47 -2.71 10.09
N VAL A 359 17.33 -1.79 11.05
CA VAL A 359 18.42 -1.00 11.63
C VAL A 359 18.87 -1.63 12.94
N TYR A 360 17.92 -1.85 13.83
CA TYR A 360 18.16 -2.35 15.17
C TYR A 360 17.17 -3.47 15.52
N PRO A 361 17.60 -4.75 15.47
CA PRO A 361 16.69 -5.89 15.49
C PRO A 361 15.71 -5.96 16.67
N ALA A 362 16.08 -5.42 17.84
CA ALA A 362 15.20 -5.42 19.01
C ALA A 362 14.03 -4.43 18.88
N PHE A 363 14.18 -3.38 18.07
CA PHE A 363 13.18 -2.31 17.91
C PHE A 363 12.53 -2.31 16.53
N ASP A 364 13.22 -2.86 15.52
CA ASP A 364 12.71 -2.99 14.17
C ASP A 364 11.36 -3.68 14.19
N THR A 365 10.34 -2.98 13.72
CA THR A 365 8.97 -3.50 13.74
C THR A 365 8.30 -3.18 12.41
N PRO A 366 7.80 -4.17 11.65
CA PRO A 366 6.95 -3.89 10.51
C PRO A 366 5.68 -3.19 11.00
N ALA A 367 5.27 -2.17 10.28
CA ALA A 367 4.19 -1.27 10.66
C ALA A 367 3.32 -0.96 9.43
N LEU A 368 2.16 -0.38 9.67
CA LEU A 368 1.22 0.01 8.61
C LEU A 368 0.94 1.50 8.64
N LEU A 369 0.78 2.08 7.45
CA LEU A 369 0.16 3.39 7.27
C LEU A 369 -1.14 3.23 6.49
N GLY A 370 -2.14 4.05 6.79
CA GLY A 370 -3.45 4.01 6.15
C GLY A 370 -4.33 5.20 6.52
N ARG A 371 -5.50 5.29 5.90
CA ARG A 371 -6.51 6.33 6.17
C ARG A 371 -7.77 5.82 6.87
N ASP A 372 -7.87 4.50 7.05
CA ASP A 372 -9.06 3.83 7.57
C ASP A 372 -8.69 2.88 8.70
N LEU A 373 -9.16 3.21 9.92
CA LEU A 373 -8.95 2.38 11.11
C LEU A 373 -9.71 1.05 11.04
N THR A 374 -10.82 0.96 10.29
CA THR A 374 -11.56 -0.30 10.11
C THR A 374 -10.75 -1.28 9.26
N LEU A 375 -9.94 -0.76 8.32
CA LEU A 375 -9.02 -1.59 7.55
C LEU A 375 -7.84 -2.09 8.39
N PHE A 376 -7.36 -1.29 9.36
CA PHE A 376 -6.38 -1.77 10.34
C PHE A 376 -6.96 -2.89 11.21
N ASP A 377 -8.20 -2.77 11.67
CA ASP A 377 -8.89 -3.81 12.42
C ASP A 377 -9.05 -5.10 11.60
N ARG A 378 -9.46 -4.97 10.33
CA ARG A 378 -9.55 -6.10 9.39
C ARG A 378 -8.19 -6.77 9.19
N PHE A 379 -7.13 -5.98 9.01
CA PHE A 379 -5.76 -6.50 8.91
C PHE A 379 -5.37 -7.26 10.16
N LEU A 380 -5.51 -6.66 11.35
CA LEU A 380 -5.11 -7.29 12.61
C LEU A 380 -5.89 -8.59 12.87
N SER A 381 -7.19 -8.59 12.59
CA SER A 381 -8.05 -9.77 12.69
C SER A 381 -7.61 -10.89 11.76
N ALA A 382 -7.20 -10.56 10.53
CA ALA A 382 -6.65 -11.54 9.58
C ALA A 382 -5.23 -12.00 9.95
N TRP A 383 -4.45 -11.12 10.57
CA TRP A 383 -3.05 -11.38 10.94
C TRP A 383 -2.89 -12.18 12.23
N ASN A 384 -3.85 -12.05 13.15
CA ASN A 384 -3.77 -12.66 14.47
C ASN A 384 -4.90 -13.67 14.66
N THR A 385 -4.73 -14.87 14.10
CA THR A 385 -5.74 -15.94 14.14
C THR A 385 -5.91 -16.60 15.51
N THR A 386 -5.08 -16.25 16.50
CA THR A 386 -5.01 -16.92 17.80
C THR A 386 -5.30 -16.04 19.00
N SER A 387 -5.44 -14.72 18.86
CA SER A 387 -5.66 -13.83 20.00
C SER A 387 -7.10 -13.32 20.06
N ARG A 388 -7.83 -13.73 21.10
CA ARG A 388 -9.08 -13.08 21.50
C ARG A 388 -8.79 -11.61 21.85
N PRO A 389 -9.75 -10.68 21.64
CA PRO A 389 -9.61 -9.32 22.15
C PRO A 389 -9.36 -9.37 23.66
N LEU A 390 -8.28 -8.71 24.09
CA LEU A 390 -7.89 -8.62 25.50
C LEU A 390 -8.82 -7.70 26.30
N ILE A 391 -9.64 -6.91 25.61
CA ILE A 391 -10.64 -6.02 26.18
C ILE A 391 -11.96 -6.79 26.26
N THR A 392 -12.25 -7.32 27.43
CA THR A 392 -13.60 -7.75 27.82
C THR A 392 -14.36 -6.54 28.37
N SER A 393 -15.70 -6.59 28.39
CA SER A 393 -16.54 -5.53 28.98
C SER A 393 -16.24 -5.23 30.46
N SER A 394 -15.43 -6.07 31.11
CA SER A 394 -15.06 -5.98 32.52
C SER A 394 -13.80 -5.14 32.80
N THR A 395 -13.05 -4.68 31.80
CA THR A 395 -11.86 -3.84 32.00
C THR A 395 -12.00 -2.51 31.25
N ARG A 396 -12.09 -1.40 31.99
CA ARG A 396 -12.04 -0.05 31.40
C ARG A 396 -10.59 0.41 31.25
N PRO A 397 -10.13 0.80 30.05
CA PRO A 397 -8.78 1.31 29.84
C PRO A 397 -8.62 2.69 30.50
N ARG A 398 -7.48 2.95 31.17
CA ARG A 398 -7.12 4.30 31.68
C ARG A 398 -6.44 5.10 30.57
N VAL A 399 -6.66 6.42 30.57
CA VAL A 399 -5.96 7.36 29.69
C VAL A 399 -4.90 8.09 30.51
N LEU A 400 -3.63 7.85 30.21
CA LEU A 400 -2.49 8.45 30.92
C LEU A 400 -1.90 9.59 30.06
N TYR A 401 -1.80 10.79 30.64
CA TYR A 401 -1.23 11.98 30.02
C TYR A 401 0.16 12.24 30.61
N PRO A 402 1.26 11.95 29.88
CA PRO A 402 2.62 12.08 30.40
C PRO A 402 3.10 13.55 30.37
N LYS A 403 3.04 14.25 31.50
CA LYS A 403 3.36 15.69 31.59
C LYS A 403 4.82 16.02 31.22
N ASP A 404 5.74 15.07 31.40
CA ASP A 404 7.18 15.30 31.15
C ASP A 404 7.53 15.40 29.66
N PHE A 405 6.75 14.76 28.80
CA PHE A 405 6.98 14.69 27.35
C PHE A 405 6.05 15.64 26.56
N LEU A 406 5.21 16.41 27.28
CA LEU A 406 4.10 17.15 26.71
C LEU A 406 4.07 18.67 26.96
N PRO A 407 5.17 19.42 27.13
CA PRO A 407 5.15 20.82 26.71
C PRO A 407 5.81 20.96 25.33
N THR A 408 5.01 21.10 24.29
CA THR A 408 5.50 21.65 23.02
C THR A 408 5.55 23.18 23.15
N ASN A 409 6.50 23.84 22.48
CA ASN A 409 6.55 25.30 22.44
C ASN A 409 5.33 25.93 21.70
N ASN A 410 4.40 25.11 21.21
CA ASN A 410 3.25 25.52 20.43
C ASN A 410 1.95 25.31 21.23
N GLN A 411 1.42 26.41 21.77
CA GLN A 411 0.21 26.42 22.58
C GLN A 411 -1.05 25.94 21.83
N GLU A 412 -1.13 26.14 20.51
CA GLU A 412 -2.26 25.66 19.72
C GLU A 412 -2.22 24.13 19.56
N GLN A 413 -1.02 23.55 19.40
CA GLN A 413 -0.85 22.11 19.37
C GLN A 413 -1.22 21.47 20.72
N LEU A 414 -0.80 22.08 21.83
CA LEU A 414 -1.15 21.62 23.18
C LEU A 414 -2.67 21.57 23.37
N LYS A 415 -3.38 22.64 23.04
CA LYS A 415 -4.86 22.67 23.11
C LYS A 415 -5.51 21.53 22.33
N ILE A 416 -4.99 21.19 21.16
CA ILE A 416 -5.51 20.07 20.34
C ILE A 416 -5.27 18.74 21.05
N LEU A 417 -4.08 18.52 21.62
CA LEU A 417 -3.75 17.30 22.36
C LEU A 417 -4.59 17.15 23.63
N ASP A 418 -4.76 18.22 24.39
CA ASP A 418 -5.59 18.25 25.60
C ASP A 418 -7.04 17.93 25.26
N THR A 419 -7.60 18.61 24.24
CA THR A 419 -8.97 18.36 23.76
C THR A 419 -9.13 16.92 23.28
N PHE A 420 -8.12 16.35 22.62
CA PHE A 420 -8.16 14.96 22.17
C PHE A 420 -8.15 13.99 23.36
N ALA A 421 -7.27 14.21 24.34
CA ALA A 421 -7.16 13.36 25.52
C ALA A 421 -8.46 13.35 26.35
N GLU A 422 -9.07 14.53 26.55
CA GLU A 422 -10.38 14.68 27.20
C GLU A 422 -11.48 13.92 26.46
N ARG A 423 -11.57 14.07 25.14
CA ARG A 423 -12.55 13.37 24.31
C ARG A 423 -12.35 11.86 24.30
N LEU A 424 -11.10 11.42 24.29
CA LEU A 424 -10.75 10.00 24.35
C LEU A 424 -11.18 9.38 25.69
N SER A 425 -10.88 10.06 26.81
CA SER A 425 -11.32 9.67 28.14
C SER A 425 -12.86 9.58 28.24
N LEU A 426 -13.57 10.58 27.70
CA LEU A 426 -15.04 10.57 27.63
C LEU A 426 -15.57 9.39 26.81
N ALA A 427 -15.00 9.15 25.62
CA ALA A 427 -15.42 8.06 24.74
C ALA A 427 -15.18 6.67 25.34
N LEU A 428 -14.12 6.51 26.13
CA LEU A 428 -13.78 5.25 26.80
C LEU A 428 -14.49 5.08 28.15
N GLY A 429 -15.15 6.13 28.66
CA GLY A 429 -15.76 6.13 29.99
C GLY A 429 -14.72 5.92 31.10
N SER A 430 -13.53 6.49 30.93
CA SER A 430 -12.38 6.32 31.81
C SER A 430 -11.81 7.65 32.29
N GLU A 431 -11.01 7.62 33.34
CA GLU A 431 -10.36 8.83 33.89
C GLU A 431 -9.15 9.24 33.04
N LEU A 432 -9.00 10.55 32.84
CA LEU A 432 -7.80 11.17 32.29
C LEU A 432 -6.85 11.51 33.45
N GLU A 433 -5.74 10.79 33.51
CA GLU A 433 -4.77 10.91 34.60
C GLU A 433 -3.47 11.52 34.11
N HIS A 434 -3.07 12.61 34.73
CA HIS A 434 -1.80 13.26 34.44
C HIS A 434 -0.71 12.65 35.31
N MET A 435 0.36 12.16 34.68
CA MET A 435 1.47 11.51 35.38
C MET A 435 2.83 12.02 34.90
N SER A 436 3.82 11.98 35.79
CA SER A 436 5.24 12.05 35.40
C SER A 436 5.75 10.62 35.22
N ILE A 437 6.35 10.35 34.07
CA ILE A 437 7.11 9.13 33.86
C ILE A 437 8.42 9.19 34.64
N ALA A 438 9.03 10.37 34.80
CA ALA A 438 10.24 10.54 35.59
C ALA A 438 10.02 10.29 37.09
N GLU A 439 8.92 10.82 37.67
CA GLU A 439 8.55 10.54 39.07
C GLU A 439 8.22 9.05 39.24
N ALA A 440 7.42 8.45 38.33
CA ALA A 440 7.11 7.03 38.38
C ALA A 440 8.36 6.14 38.26
N TRP A 441 9.33 6.53 37.43
CA TRP A 441 10.62 5.84 37.32
C TRP A 441 11.44 5.97 38.61
N ALA A 442 11.48 7.16 39.22
CA ALA A 442 12.21 7.36 40.47
C ALA A 442 11.63 6.55 41.64
N GLU A 443 10.33 6.24 41.61
CA GLU A 443 9.65 5.41 42.60
C GLU A 443 9.91 3.91 42.41
N ASP A 444 9.96 3.42 41.15
CA ASP A 444 10.01 1.98 40.83
C ASP A 444 10.87 1.69 39.58
N SER A 445 12.13 2.14 39.58
CA SER A 445 13.09 1.82 38.51
C SER A 445 13.65 0.40 38.66
N PRO A 446 13.93 -0.31 37.55
CA PRO A 446 14.73 -1.54 37.61
C PRO A 446 16.07 -1.33 38.33
N GLU A 447 16.50 -2.32 39.13
CA GLU A 447 17.77 -2.24 39.86
C GLU A 447 18.94 -2.02 38.88
N GLY A 448 19.67 -0.91 39.08
CA GLY A 448 20.91 -0.59 38.35
C GLY A 448 20.80 0.47 37.25
N ASP A 449 19.59 0.90 36.86
CA ASP A 449 19.40 1.78 35.70
C ASP A 449 19.48 3.29 35.98
N GLY A 450 19.84 3.72 37.20
CA GLY A 450 20.02 5.15 37.51
C GLY A 450 18.75 5.98 37.26
N ASN A 451 18.89 7.17 36.67
CA ASN A 451 17.75 8.01 36.30
C ASN A 451 17.23 7.71 34.89
N LEU A 452 15.98 8.10 34.61
CA LEU A 452 15.30 7.85 33.34
C LEU A 452 16.10 8.34 32.12
N ASP A 453 16.74 9.50 32.20
CA ASP A 453 17.55 10.05 31.10
C ASP A 453 18.76 9.16 30.79
N THR A 454 19.42 8.65 31.82
CA THR A 454 20.56 7.72 31.69
C THR A 454 20.09 6.41 31.08
N TYR A 455 18.96 5.88 31.53
CA TYR A 455 18.37 4.67 30.95
C TYR A 455 18.04 4.86 29.47
N LEU A 456 17.30 5.92 29.12
CA LEU A 456 16.94 6.22 27.73
C LEU A 456 18.18 6.42 26.85
N PHE A 457 19.19 7.13 27.35
CA PHE A 457 20.48 7.31 26.69
C PHE A 457 21.19 5.96 26.45
N ASN A 458 21.26 5.11 27.47
CA ASN A 458 21.93 3.81 27.39
C ASN A 458 21.22 2.86 26.42
N VAL A 459 19.88 2.79 26.46
CA VAL A 459 19.07 2.01 25.52
C VAL A 459 19.28 2.48 24.07
N CYS A 460 19.43 3.79 23.86
CA CYS A 460 19.63 4.35 22.52
C CYS A 460 21.07 4.19 21.98
N ILE A 461 22.07 3.97 22.85
CA ILE A 461 23.50 3.98 22.46
C ILE A 461 24.16 2.61 22.62
N HIS A 462 24.02 1.99 23.80
CA HIS A 462 24.79 0.79 24.16
C HIS A 462 24.16 -0.51 23.67
N ASP A 463 22.84 -0.53 23.51
CA ASP A 463 22.10 -1.69 23.05
C ASP A 463 21.98 -1.78 21.53
N THR A 464 22.59 -0.85 20.79
CA THR A 464 22.67 -0.82 19.31
C THR A 464 23.89 -1.58 18.78
N PRO A 465 23.84 -2.90 18.52
CA PRO A 465 24.77 -3.48 17.58
C PRO A 465 24.45 -2.86 16.22
N TRP A 466 25.36 -2.05 15.70
CA TRP A 466 25.33 -1.62 14.30
C TRP A 466 25.00 -2.84 13.43
N PRO A 467 24.07 -2.73 12.47
CA PRO A 467 23.63 -3.88 11.71
C PRO A 467 24.85 -4.64 11.16
N ARG A 468 24.90 -5.96 11.36
CA ARG A 468 26.03 -6.81 10.91
C ARG A 468 26.37 -6.64 9.42
N TRP A 469 25.44 -6.14 8.62
CA TRP A 469 25.64 -5.86 7.19
C TRP A 469 26.29 -4.49 6.88
N LEU A 470 26.44 -3.60 7.87
CA LEU A 470 27.25 -2.37 7.80
C LEU A 470 28.68 -2.57 8.35
N GLN A 471 28.95 -3.70 8.99
CA GLN A 471 30.30 -4.05 9.45
C GLN A 471 31.05 -4.67 8.26
N ILE A 472 31.82 -3.83 7.55
CA ILE A 472 32.80 -4.24 6.53
C ILE A 472 34.12 -4.58 7.23
#